data_AF-A0A2E8L763-F1
#
_entry.id   AF-A0A2E8L763-F1
#
_cell.length_a   1.000
_cell.length_b   1.000
_cell.length_c   1.000
_cell.angle_alpha   90.00
_cell.angle_beta   90.00
_cell.angle_gamma   90.00
#
_symmetry.space_group_name_H-M   'P 1'
#
loop_
_entity.id
_entity.type
_entity.pdbx_description
1 polymer ?
#
loop_
_entity_poly.entity_id
_entity_poly.type
_entity_poly.pdbx_seq_one_letter_code
_entity_poly.pdbx_strand_id
1 'polypeptide(L)'
;ALRAAVRETREEAGVEISEKQLIHTAHWTTPPKLPRRFCTWFFLCPLLEAVEVNVDNDEILDFRWLSPCAAITAAKNDSMILPLPTLTTLQDLLGHATLASLLSGVAQAGIRVFPENSSYYRPEEMGCFSS
;
A
#
# COMPACT_ATOMS: atom_id res chain seq x y z
N ALA A 1 -3.00 -12.84 -2.15
CA ALA A 1 -2.21 -11.62 -1.86
C ALA A 1 -1.95 -11.42 -0.36
N LEU A 2 -2.97 -11.50 0.51
CA LEU A 2 -2.86 -11.29 1.97
C LEU A 2 -1.67 -12.03 2.65
N ARG A 3 -1.55 -13.35 2.44
CA ARG A 3 -0.43 -14.15 2.99
C ARG A 3 0.95 -13.65 2.57
N ALA A 4 1.07 -13.22 1.31
CA ALA A 4 2.32 -12.67 0.82
C ALA A 4 2.61 -11.35 1.52
N ALA A 5 1.64 -10.43 1.58
CA ALA A 5 1.81 -9.15 2.27
C ALA A 5 2.24 -9.32 3.74
N VAL A 6 1.62 -10.27 4.47
CA VAL A 6 2.02 -10.60 5.85
C VAL A 6 3.46 -11.13 5.91
N ARG A 7 3.81 -12.07 5.03
CA ARG A 7 5.14 -12.67 4.99
C ARG A 7 6.23 -11.63 4.64
N GLU A 8 6.06 -10.88 3.55
CA GLU A 8 7.03 -9.87 3.12
C GLU A 8 7.21 -8.78 4.19
N THR A 9 6.12 -8.32 4.83
CA THR A 9 6.21 -7.30 5.89
C THR A 9 7.07 -7.80 7.08
N ARG A 10 6.97 -9.09 7.41
CA ARG A 10 7.83 -9.69 8.45
C ARG A 10 9.27 -9.83 7.98
N GLU A 11 9.48 -10.30 6.75
CA GLU A 11 10.79 -10.60 6.19
C GLU A 11 11.62 -9.34 5.92
N GLU A 12 11.01 -8.30 5.33
CA GLU A 12 11.69 -7.08 4.90
C GLU A 12 11.76 -5.99 5.98
N ALA A 13 10.81 -5.97 6.93
CA ALA A 13 10.68 -4.89 7.92
C ALA A 13 10.59 -5.36 9.39
N GLY A 14 10.54 -6.67 9.64
CA GLY A 14 10.44 -7.23 11.00
C GLY A 14 9.11 -6.94 11.71
N VAL A 15 8.09 -6.44 10.99
CA VAL A 15 6.82 -6.03 11.60
C VAL A 15 5.81 -7.18 11.53
N GLU A 16 5.33 -7.59 12.70
CA GLU A 16 4.31 -8.65 12.81
C GLU A 16 2.90 -8.08 12.59
N ILE A 17 2.24 -8.56 11.53
CA ILE A 17 0.86 -8.20 11.16
C ILE A 17 0.05 -9.45 10.84
N SER A 18 -1.28 -9.33 10.82
CA SER A 18 -2.19 -10.41 10.44
C SER A 18 -3.05 -10.02 9.24
N GLU A 19 -3.54 -11.03 8.50
CA GLU A 19 -4.42 -10.82 7.34
C GLU A 19 -5.67 -10.00 7.68
N LYS A 20 -6.18 -10.11 8.92
CA LYS A 20 -7.38 -9.38 9.38
C LYS A 20 -7.15 -7.88 9.56
N GLN A 21 -5.90 -7.44 9.67
CA GLN A 21 -5.54 -6.02 9.77
C GLN A 21 -5.39 -5.37 8.40
N LEU A 22 -5.28 -6.17 7.34
CA LEU A 22 -5.06 -5.67 5.98
C LEU A 22 -6.37 -5.25 5.33
N ILE A 23 -6.42 -3.98 4.93
CA ILE A 23 -7.53 -3.39 4.17
C ILE A 23 -7.07 -3.25 2.73
N HIS A 24 -7.76 -3.89 1.78
CA HIS A 24 -7.48 -3.74 0.36
C HIS A 24 -7.81 -2.31 -0.10
N THR A 25 -6.88 -1.64 -0.77
CA THR A 25 -7.06 -0.24 -1.21
C THR A 25 -6.88 -0.04 -2.69
N ALA A 26 -5.99 -0.81 -3.33
CA ALA A 26 -5.81 -0.70 -4.77
C ALA A 26 -5.31 -1.99 -5.43
N HIS A 27 -5.54 -2.10 -6.73
CA HIS A 27 -4.98 -3.11 -7.61
C HIS A 27 -4.38 -2.44 -8.85
N TRP A 28 -3.08 -2.61 -9.07
CA TRP A 28 -2.36 -2.04 -10.20
C TRP A 28 -1.80 -3.12 -11.11
N THR A 29 -2.19 -3.07 -12.37
CA THR A 29 -1.63 -3.91 -13.42
C THR A 29 -0.71 -3.07 -14.30
N THR A 30 0.55 -3.50 -14.43
CA THR A 30 1.50 -2.82 -15.32
C THR A 30 1.01 -2.87 -16.78
N PRO A 31 1.02 -1.73 -17.50
CA PRO A 31 0.61 -1.69 -18.91
C PRO A 31 1.39 -2.67 -19.79
N PRO A 32 0.79 -3.20 -20.88
CA PRO A 32 1.41 -4.25 -21.71
C PRO A 32 2.73 -3.87 -22.37
N LYS A 33 3.01 -2.57 -22.53
CA LYS A 33 4.19 -2.04 -23.25
C LYS A 33 5.49 -2.08 -22.43
N LEU A 34 5.41 -2.40 -21.14
CA LEU A 34 6.58 -2.47 -20.26
C LEU A 34 7.10 -3.91 -20.15
N PRO A 35 8.43 -4.10 -20.13
CA PRO A 35 9.05 -5.43 -20.23
C PRO A 35 8.80 -6.31 -18.99
N ARG A 36 8.66 -5.70 -17.82
CA ARG A 36 8.24 -6.38 -16.58
C ARG A 36 6.80 -6.00 -16.27
N ARG A 37 5.99 -7.00 -15.95
CA ARG A 37 4.56 -6.82 -15.67
C ARG A 37 4.20 -7.44 -14.33
N PHE A 38 3.53 -6.65 -13.51
CA PHE A 38 3.03 -7.08 -12.21
C PHE A 38 1.53 -6.78 -12.11
N CYS A 39 0.82 -7.61 -11.36
CA CYS A 39 -0.55 -7.36 -10.90
C CYS A 39 -0.49 -7.25 -9.38
N THR A 40 -0.32 -6.02 -8.91
CA THR A 40 0.04 -5.73 -7.52
C THR A 40 -1.19 -5.29 -6.75
N TRP A 41 -1.43 -5.95 -5.63
CA TRP A 41 -2.47 -5.57 -4.67
C TRP A 41 -1.84 -4.74 -3.56
N PHE A 42 -2.48 -3.62 -3.23
CA PHE A 42 -2.04 -2.69 -2.19
C PHE A 42 -2.98 -2.75 -1.00
N PHE A 43 -2.39 -2.60 0.17
CA PHE A 43 -3.07 -2.72 1.45
C PHE A 43 -2.75 -1.54 2.35
N LEU A 44 -3.67 -1.22 3.26
CA LEU A 44 -3.37 -0.45 4.46
C LEU A 44 -3.44 -1.38 5.68
N CYS A 45 -2.48 -1.21 6.59
CA CYS A 45 -2.44 -1.91 7.87
C CYS A 45 -2.37 -0.87 9.00
N PRO A 46 -3.45 -0.65 9.76
CA PRO A 46 -3.44 0.29 10.89
C PRO A 46 -2.56 -0.24 12.02
N LEU A 47 -1.63 0.58 12.50
CA LEU A 47 -0.84 0.31 13.70
C LEU A 47 -1.36 1.19 14.83
N LEU A 48 -1.82 0.56 15.91
CA LEU A 48 -2.40 1.25 17.08
C LEU A 48 -1.36 1.52 18.17
N GLU A 49 -0.22 0.84 18.08
CA GLU A 49 0.93 0.98 18.98
C GLU A 49 2.17 1.24 18.13
N ALA A 50 3.20 1.82 18.74
CA ALA A 50 4.47 1.96 18.08
C ALA A 50 5.07 0.58 17.81
N VAL A 51 5.60 0.38 16.60
CA VAL A 51 6.32 -0.83 16.22
C VAL A 51 7.77 -0.49 15.94
N GLU A 52 8.67 -1.39 16.29
CA GLU A 52 10.05 -1.33 15.86
C GLU A 52 10.14 -1.88 14.43
N VAL A 53 10.85 -1.16 13.56
CA VAL A 53 11.12 -1.60 12.19
C VAL A 53 12.57 -2.05 12.14
N ASN A 54 12.78 -3.28 11.69
CA ASN A 54 14.09 -3.85 11.46
C ASN A 54 14.19 -4.29 10.01
N VAL A 55 14.91 -3.52 9.20
CA VAL A 55 15.04 -3.79 7.77
C VAL A 55 15.99 -4.94 7.51
N ASP A 56 15.75 -5.70 6.45
CA ASP A 56 16.54 -6.88 6.09
C ASP A 56 18.00 -6.59 5.69
N ASN A 57 18.32 -5.32 5.39
CA ASN A 57 19.62 -4.86 4.87
C ASN A 57 20.04 -5.53 3.55
N ASP A 58 19.10 -6.14 2.82
CA ASP A 58 19.32 -6.71 1.48
C ASP A 58 18.44 -5.98 0.47
N GLU A 59 17.11 -6.06 0.63
CA GLU A 59 16.17 -5.33 -0.22
C GLU A 59 15.93 -3.90 0.28
N ILE A 60 15.87 -3.70 1.61
CA ILE A 60 15.65 -2.40 2.24
C ILE A 60 16.90 -2.00 3.02
N LEU A 61 17.53 -0.89 2.59
CA LEU A 61 18.76 -0.37 3.20
C LEU A 61 18.52 0.67 4.30
N ASP A 62 17.38 1.34 4.28
CA ASP A 62 17.04 2.40 5.24
C ASP A 62 15.52 2.60 5.31
N PHE A 63 15.04 3.14 6.44
CA PHE A 63 13.63 3.45 6.64
C PHE A 63 13.43 4.73 7.42
N ARG A 64 12.26 5.34 7.23
CA ARG A 64 11.79 6.45 8.08
C ARG A 64 10.28 6.55 8.06
N TRP A 65 9.71 6.96 9.19
CA TRP A 65 8.30 7.35 9.27
C TRP A 65 8.13 8.79 8.78
N LEU A 66 7.21 9.00 7.82
CA LEU A 66 6.87 10.31 7.27
C LEU A 66 5.36 10.52 7.26
N SER A 67 4.94 11.78 7.39
CA SER A 67 3.56 12.13 7.02
C SER A 67 3.37 12.05 5.49
N PRO A 68 2.15 11.78 4.99
CA PRO A 68 1.91 11.75 3.55
C PRO A 68 2.30 13.04 2.84
N CYS A 69 2.01 14.19 3.47
CA CYS A 69 2.39 15.51 2.95
C CYS A 69 3.90 15.68 2.84
N ALA A 70 4.67 15.21 3.83
CA ALA A 70 6.14 15.30 3.81
C ALA A 70 6.74 14.43 2.69
N ALA A 71 6.25 13.19 2.51
CA ALA A 71 6.72 12.30 1.44
C ALA A 71 6.43 12.88 0.05
N ILE A 72 5.23 13.42 -0.17
CA ILE A 72 4.85 14.06 -1.44
C ILE A 72 5.70 15.31 -1.70
N THR A 73 5.97 16.12 -0.67
CA THR A 73 6.81 17.31 -0.79
C THR A 73 8.25 16.93 -1.13
N ALA A 74 8.79 15.88 -0.49
CA ALA A 74 10.12 15.38 -0.80
C ALA A 74 10.23 14.94 -2.27
N ALA A 75 9.21 14.25 -2.78
CA ALA A 75 9.16 13.84 -4.18
C ALA A 75 9.03 15.01 -5.17
N LYS A 76 8.23 16.03 -4.84
CA LYS A 76 8.14 17.26 -5.66
C LYS A 76 9.45 18.04 -5.74
N ASN A 77 10.29 17.92 -4.72
CA ASN A 77 11.59 18.57 -4.64
C ASN A 77 12.74 17.63 -5.08
N ASP A 78 12.45 16.51 -5.73
CA ASP A 78 13.41 15.52 -6.23
C ASP A 78 14.34 14.91 -5.16
N SER A 79 13.96 15.02 -3.88
CA SER A 79 14.71 14.47 -2.73
C SER A 79 14.29 13.04 -2.36
N MET A 80 13.28 12.49 -3.04
CA MET A 80 12.80 11.12 -2.89
C MET A 80 12.08 10.70 -4.18
N ILE A 81 12.33 9.47 -4.64
CA ILE A 81 11.60 8.91 -5.79
C ILE A 81 10.40 8.13 -5.25
N LEU A 82 9.19 8.47 -5.72
CA LEU A 82 7.98 7.72 -5.40
C LEU A 82 7.43 7.06 -6.67
N PRO A 83 7.30 5.72 -6.72
CA PRO A 83 6.52 5.07 -7.75
C PRO A 83 5.09 5.62 -7.79
N LEU A 84 4.49 5.68 -8.98
CA LEU A 84 3.14 6.23 -9.17
C LEU A 84 2.08 5.59 -8.24
N PRO A 85 2.04 4.25 -8.04
CA PRO A 85 1.11 3.65 -7.08
C PRO A 85 1.28 4.19 -5.66
N THR A 86 2.53 4.34 -5.19
CA THR A 86 2.85 4.89 -3.87
C THR A 86 2.41 6.35 -3.75
N LEU A 87 2.67 7.18 -4.77
CA LEU A 87 2.22 8.57 -4.80
C LEU A 87 0.69 8.68 -4.73
N THR A 88 -0.03 7.86 -5.50
CA THR A 88 -1.50 7.84 -5.48
C THR A 88 -2.02 7.42 -4.11
N THR A 89 -1.44 6.38 -3.49
CA THR A 89 -1.82 6.00 -2.13
C THR A 89 -1.61 7.16 -1.16
N LEU A 90 -0.45 7.83 -1.17
CA LEU A 90 -0.20 8.97 -0.28
C LEU A 90 -1.17 10.13 -0.51
N GLN A 91 -1.59 10.37 -1.75
CA GLN A 91 -2.62 11.37 -2.09
C GLN A 91 -3.99 10.98 -1.54
N ASP A 92 -4.36 9.70 -1.62
CA ASP A 92 -5.62 9.18 -1.06
C ASP A 92 -5.63 9.30 0.49
N LEU A 93 -4.46 9.33 1.13
CA LEU A 93 -4.36 9.60 2.58
C LEU A 93 -4.52 11.10 2.93
N LEU A 94 -4.34 12.01 1.98
CA LEU A 94 -4.50 13.44 2.23
C LEU A 94 -5.97 13.77 2.53
N GLY A 95 -6.19 14.61 3.53
CA GLY A 95 -7.55 14.99 3.97
C GLY A 95 -8.04 14.22 5.20
N HIS A 96 -7.35 13.15 5.60
CA HIS A 96 -7.62 12.43 6.83
C HIS A 96 -6.70 12.89 7.96
N ALA A 97 -7.26 13.66 8.92
CA ALA A 97 -6.49 14.19 10.05
C ALA A 97 -6.23 13.14 11.15
N THR A 98 -6.98 12.03 11.16
CA THR A 98 -6.89 10.99 12.17
C THR A 98 -6.97 9.61 11.53
N LEU A 99 -6.43 8.60 12.23
CA LEU A 99 -6.57 7.21 11.80
C LEU A 99 -8.06 6.83 11.65
N ALA A 100 -8.92 7.22 12.59
CA ALA A 100 -10.35 6.94 12.51
C ALA A 100 -11.01 7.53 11.24
N SER A 101 -10.68 8.78 10.89
CA SER A 101 -11.17 9.40 9.65
C SER A 101 -10.67 8.65 8.41
N LEU A 102 -9.40 8.24 8.41
CA LEU A 102 -8.81 7.47 7.32
C LEU A 102 -9.51 6.12 7.13
N LEU A 103 -9.69 5.36 8.20
CA LEU A 103 -10.34 4.05 8.13
C LEU A 103 -11.79 4.15 7.63
N SER A 104 -12.51 5.19 8.05
CA SER A 104 -13.86 5.46 7.54
C SER A 104 -13.85 5.82 6.05
N GLY A 105 -12.91 6.66 5.61
CA GLY A 105 -12.77 7.05 4.21
C GLY A 105 -12.42 5.88 3.29
N VAL A 106 -11.45 5.05 3.70
CA VAL A 106 -11.02 3.89 2.92
C VAL A 106 -12.13 2.84 2.81
N ALA A 107 -12.91 2.63 3.88
CA ALA A 107 -14.06 1.74 3.84
C ALA A 107 -15.15 2.19 2.85
N GLN A 108 -15.25 3.50 2.57
CA GLN A 108 -16.23 4.06 1.63
C GLN A 108 -15.69 4.16 0.19
N ALA A 109 -14.39 4.40 0.01
CA ALA A 109 -13.78 4.61 -1.30
C ALA A 109 -13.71 3.34 -2.17
N GLY A 110 -13.73 2.16 -1.55
CA GLY A 110 -13.56 0.88 -2.23
C GLY A 110 -12.13 0.68 -2.75
N ILE A 111 -11.94 -0.33 -3.62
CA ILE A 111 -10.63 -0.68 -4.17
C ILE A 111 -10.42 0.08 -5.49
N ARG A 112 -9.38 0.91 -5.54
CA ARG A 112 -8.96 1.59 -6.78
C ARG A 112 -8.34 0.57 -7.75
N VAL A 113 -8.89 0.42 -8.96
CA VAL A 113 -8.33 -0.49 -9.97
C VAL A 113 -7.67 0.30 -11.09
N PHE A 114 -6.41 0.00 -11.39
CA PHE A 114 -5.68 0.61 -12.49
C PHE A 114 -5.01 -0.43 -13.41
N PRO A 115 -5.25 -0.39 -14.73
CA PRO A 115 -6.35 0.35 -15.38
C PRO A 115 -7.71 -0.16 -14.89
N GLU A 116 -8.75 0.68 -14.93
CA GLU A 116 -10.09 0.36 -14.37
C GLU A 116 -10.65 -0.97 -14.88
N ASN A 117 -10.40 -1.30 -16.15
CA ASN A 117 -10.86 -2.53 -16.81
C ASN A 117 -9.79 -3.62 -16.86
N SER A 118 -8.92 -3.72 -15.85
CA SER A 118 -7.89 -4.77 -15.83
C SER A 118 -8.53 -6.15 -15.75
N SER A 119 -8.26 -7.00 -16.76
CA SER A 119 -8.69 -8.41 -16.76
C SER A 119 -8.00 -9.27 -15.68
N TYR A 120 -7.03 -8.69 -14.97
CA TYR A 120 -6.32 -9.31 -13.85
C TYR A 120 -6.91 -8.92 -12.49
N TYR A 121 -7.89 -8.01 -12.45
CA TYR A 121 -8.59 -7.67 -11.22
C TYR A 121 -9.56 -8.81 -10.85
N ARG A 122 -9.15 -9.63 -9.88
CA ARG A 122 -9.89 -10.81 -9.40
C ARG A 122 -10.10 -10.73 -7.88
N PRO A 123 -11.05 -9.90 -7.41
CA PRO A 123 -11.22 -9.61 -5.98
C PRO A 123 -11.56 -10.87 -5.15
N GLU A 124 -12.43 -11.74 -5.65
CA GLU A 124 -12.85 -12.96 -4.93
C GLU A 124 -11.66 -13.92 -4.69
N GLU A 125 -10.80 -14.11 -5.69
CA GLU A 125 -9.58 -14.93 -5.58
C GLU A 125 -8.56 -14.35 -4.59
N MET A 126 -8.69 -13.06 -4.25
CA MET A 126 -7.78 -12.33 -3.37
C MET A 126 -8.34 -12.12 -1.96
N GLY A 127 -9.51 -12.70 -1.65
CA GLY A 127 -10.15 -12.60 -0.35
C GLY A 127 -10.97 -11.32 -0.16
N CYS A 128 -11.23 -10.57 -1.24
CA CYS A 128 -12.24 -9.52 -1.24
C CYS A 128 -13.59 -10.15 -1.58
N PHE A 129 -14.40 -10.41 -0.56
CA PHE A 129 -15.78 -10.87 -0.76
C PHE A 129 -16.71 -9.67 -0.67
N SER A 130 -17.51 -9.45 -1.71
CA SER A 130 -18.65 -8.54 -1.62
C SER A 130 -19.58 -9.05 -0.53
N SER A 131 -19.86 -8.20 0.47
CA SER A 131 -20.90 -8.48 1.47
C SER A 131 -22.29 -8.44 0.85
#